data_AF-A0AAJ0TBR3-F1
#
_entry.id   AF-A0AAJ0TBR3-F1
#
_cell.length_a   1.000
_cell.length_b   1.000
_cell.length_c   1.000
_cell.angle_alpha   90.00
_cell.angle_beta   90.00
_cell.angle_gamma   90.00
#
_symmetry.space_group_name_H-M   'P 1'
#
loop_
_entity.id
_entity.type
_entity.pdbx_description
1 polymer ?
#
loop_
_entity_poly.entity_id
_entity_poly.type
_entity_poly.pdbx_seq_one_letter_code
_entity_poly.pdbx_strand_id
1 'polypeptide(L)'
;MKVEKRKIALVVFLAVIIVYSNALYYRPASDIAKYSGTVLTDNWWTALNWIRNNTAECSVVATYWDPGHFITGIAKRSVVFDGATQGATITIEADGKNMTRSRIQDIATTLFTDNETQAVELLKAYRKPNCNEFYYIASSDLLGKSQWWTYFATWDPAGGKDCPFISSDKGYCYVYSTLSLSRAT
;
A
#
# COMPACT_ATOMS: atom_id res chain seq x y z
N MET A 1 19.41 39.91 -40.86
CA MET A 1 19.25 40.37 -39.45
C MET A 1 18.05 39.78 -38.69
N LYS A 2 16.87 39.53 -39.30
CA LYS A 2 15.68 38.95 -38.59
C LYS A 2 15.83 37.48 -38.17
N VAL A 3 16.52 36.66 -38.98
CA VAL A 3 16.71 35.21 -38.73
C VAL A 3 17.57 34.94 -37.48
N GLU A 4 18.60 35.76 -37.22
CA GLU A 4 19.44 35.61 -36.04
C GLU A 4 18.71 35.93 -34.74
N LYS A 5 17.88 36.98 -34.73
CA LYS A 5 17.05 37.31 -33.55
C LYS A 5 16.10 36.17 -33.18
N ARG A 6 15.55 35.45 -34.17
CA ARG A 6 14.68 34.29 -33.95
C ARG A 6 15.45 33.09 -33.38
N LYS A 7 16.68 32.84 -33.86
CA LYS A 7 17.55 31.79 -33.30
C LYS A 7 17.97 32.11 -31.87
N ILE A 8 18.35 33.35 -31.59
CA ILE A 8 18.68 33.81 -30.23
C ILE A 8 17.47 33.66 -29.30
N ALA A 9 16.28 34.10 -29.74
CA ALA A 9 15.05 33.95 -28.95
C ALA A 9 14.72 32.48 -28.66
N LEU A 10 14.92 31.58 -29.63
CA LEU A 10 14.72 30.14 -29.43
C LEU A 10 15.73 29.56 -28.43
N VAL A 11 17.01 29.93 -28.51
CA VAL A 11 18.03 29.48 -27.56
C VAL A 11 17.72 29.97 -26.15
N VAL A 12 17.31 31.23 -25.99
CA VAL A 12 16.89 31.78 -24.69
C VAL A 12 15.67 31.02 -24.16
N PHE A 13 14.68 30.77 -25.01
CA PHE A 13 13.49 30.01 -24.63
C PHE A 13 13.83 28.59 -24.15
N LEU A 14 14.71 27.87 -24.86
CA LEU A 14 15.17 26.55 -24.46
C LEU A 14 15.99 26.60 -23.17
N ALA A 15 16.85 27.60 -22.99
CA ALA A 15 17.61 27.79 -21.76
C ALA A 15 16.69 28.04 -20.55
N VAL A 16 15.64 28.84 -20.73
CA VAL A 16 14.62 29.07 -19.69
C VAL A 16 13.90 27.77 -19.34
N ILE A 17 13.51 26.96 -20.33
CA ILE A 17 12.91 25.64 -20.08
C ILE A 17 13.88 24.77 -19.26
N ILE A 18 15.15 24.69 -19.65
CA ILE A 18 16.14 23.85 -18.94
C ILE A 18 16.32 24.31 -17.49
N VAL A 19 16.46 25.61 -17.26
CA VAL A 19 16.62 26.17 -15.91
C VAL A 19 15.36 25.91 -15.07
N TYR A 20 14.18 26.11 -15.65
CA TYR A 20 12.90 25.87 -14.98
C TYR A 20 12.69 24.39 -14.66
N SER A 21 12.97 23.50 -15.61
CA SER A 21 12.91 22.05 -15.41
C SER A 21 13.90 21.57 -14.37
N ASN A 22 15.10 22.15 -14.33
CA ASN A 22 16.10 21.84 -13.30
C ASN A 22 15.61 22.24 -11.90
N ALA A 23 15.06 23.45 -11.78
CA ALA A 23 14.58 23.99 -10.51
C ALA A 23 13.35 23.26 -9.97
N LEU A 24 12.37 22.93 -10.82
CA LEU A 24 11.11 22.35 -10.38
C LEU A 24 11.09 20.83 -10.30
N TYR A 25 11.88 20.14 -11.12
CA TYR A 25 11.82 18.68 -11.18
C TYR A 25 13.13 18.04 -10.73
N TYR A 26 14.25 18.41 -11.36
CA TYR A 26 15.51 17.72 -11.12
C TYR A 26 16.05 17.91 -9.70
N ARG A 27 16.09 19.16 -9.21
CA ARG A 27 16.58 19.46 -7.85
C ARG A 27 15.73 18.79 -6.77
N PRO A 28 14.40 18.96 -6.72
CA PRO A 28 13.57 18.26 -5.75
C PRO A 28 13.70 16.74 -5.83
N ALA A 29 13.74 16.17 -7.03
CA ALA A 29 13.93 14.72 -7.19
C ALA A 29 15.29 14.25 -6.65
N SER A 30 16.37 15.01 -6.91
CA SER A 30 17.70 14.70 -6.36
C SER A 30 17.72 14.84 -4.83
N ASP A 31 17.03 15.83 -4.27
CA ASP A 31 16.99 16.05 -2.83
C ASP A 31 16.18 14.93 -2.15
N ILE A 32 15.01 14.59 -2.69
CA ILE A 32 14.24 13.42 -2.24
C ILE A 32 15.13 12.17 -2.31
N ALA A 33 15.79 11.88 -3.43
CA ALA A 33 16.64 10.69 -3.53
C ALA A 33 17.79 10.66 -2.52
N LYS A 34 18.40 11.81 -2.20
CA LYS A 34 19.50 11.91 -1.23
C LYS A 34 19.02 11.82 0.22
N TYR A 35 17.85 12.37 0.53
CA TYR A 35 17.38 12.57 1.90
C TYR A 35 16.23 11.65 2.32
N SER A 36 15.65 10.85 1.41
CA SER A 36 14.53 9.94 1.75
C SER A 36 14.90 8.86 2.76
N GLY A 37 16.19 8.56 2.92
CA GLY A 37 16.67 7.52 3.84
C GLY A 37 16.04 6.15 3.56
N THR A 38 16.15 5.24 4.52
CA THR A 38 15.45 3.95 4.46
C THR A 38 14.12 4.06 5.19
N VAL A 39 13.09 3.36 4.71
CA VAL A 39 11.79 3.27 5.40
C VAL A 39 11.93 2.56 6.77
N LEU A 40 12.97 1.75 6.95
CA LEU A 40 13.28 1.09 8.21
C LEU A 40 13.91 2.07 9.21
N THR A 41 13.09 2.70 10.05
CA THR A 41 13.55 3.60 11.11
C THR A 41 14.08 2.82 12.33
N ASP A 42 14.79 3.50 13.24
CA ASP A 42 15.26 2.91 14.50
C ASP A 42 14.11 2.38 15.38
N ASN A 43 12.94 3.02 15.29
CA ASN A 43 11.73 2.56 15.98
C ASN A 43 11.26 1.22 15.42
N TRP A 44 11.18 1.08 14.10
CA TRP A 44 10.89 -0.20 13.45
C TRP A 44 11.95 -1.25 13.79
N TRP A 45 13.24 -0.90 13.73
CA TRP A 45 14.32 -1.80 14.08
C TRP A 45 14.17 -2.34 15.52
N THR A 46 13.91 -1.46 16.48
CA THR A 46 13.75 -1.81 17.89
C THR A 46 12.52 -2.68 18.10
N ALA A 47 11.37 -2.31 17.53
CA ALA A 47 10.12 -3.07 17.64
C ALA A 47 10.24 -4.48 17.04
N LEU A 48 10.84 -4.62 15.86
CA LEU A 48 10.99 -5.91 15.18
C LEU A 48 11.96 -6.84 15.92
N ASN A 49 13.06 -6.30 16.48
CA ASN A 49 13.94 -7.08 17.35
C ASN A 49 13.27 -7.47 18.67
N TRP A 50 12.43 -6.62 19.23
CA TRP A 50 11.63 -6.98 20.40
C TRP A 50 10.69 -8.15 20.07
N ILE A 51 9.94 -8.09 18.97
CA ILE A 51 9.05 -9.19 18.55
C ILE A 51 9.84 -10.49 18.37
N ARG A 52 11.00 -10.43 17.70
CA ARG A 52 11.86 -11.59 17.50
C ARG A 52 12.22 -12.30 18.80
N ASN A 53 12.54 -11.53 19.83
CA ASN A 53 13.13 -12.03 21.07
C ASN A 53 12.08 -12.34 22.15
N ASN A 54 10.84 -11.87 22.00
CA ASN A 54 9.81 -11.94 23.05
C ASN A 54 8.52 -12.66 22.64
N THR A 55 8.40 -13.12 21.39
CA THR A 55 7.20 -13.84 20.91
C THR A 55 7.55 -15.22 20.37
N ALA A 56 6.59 -16.12 20.26
CA ALA A 56 6.81 -17.44 19.68
C ALA A 56 7.13 -17.38 18.17
N GLU A 57 7.99 -18.25 17.64
CA GLU A 57 8.32 -18.27 16.19
C GLU A 57 7.11 -18.56 15.28
N CYS A 58 6.10 -19.24 15.83
CA CYS A 58 4.85 -19.48 15.15
C CYS A 58 3.93 -18.25 15.07
N SER A 59 4.22 -17.18 15.83
CA SER A 59 3.35 -16.02 15.92
C SER A 59 3.23 -15.32 14.57
N VAL A 60 2.06 -14.71 14.35
CA VAL A 60 1.76 -13.97 13.12
C VAL A 60 1.61 -12.49 13.45
N VAL A 61 2.13 -11.63 12.58
CA VAL A 61 2.04 -10.18 12.70
C VAL A 61 1.13 -9.65 11.59
N ALA A 62 0.07 -8.94 11.97
CA ALA A 62 -0.80 -8.21 11.07
C ALA A 62 -0.42 -6.74 11.04
N THR A 63 -0.29 -6.21 9.83
CA THR A 63 -0.13 -4.78 9.54
C THR A 63 -0.35 -4.60 8.03
N TYR A 64 -0.35 -3.36 7.54
CA TYR A 64 -0.41 -3.13 6.10
C TYR A 64 0.78 -3.78 5.38
N TRP A 65 0.73 -3.91 4.05
CA TRP A 65 1.64 -4.79 3.32
C TRP A 65 3.10 -4.31 3.28
N ASP A 66 3.34 -2.99 3.32
CA ASP A 66 4.67 -2.41 3.07
C ASP A 66 5.78 -2.98 3.98
N PRO A 67 5.63 -3.05 5.32
CA PRO A 67 6.66 -3.58 6.21
C PRO A 67 6.75 -5.12 6.24
N GLY A 68 5.92 -5.85 5.48
CA GLY A 68 5.83 -7.31 5.57
C GLY A 68 7.18 -8.02 5.42
N HIS A 69 8.02 -7.58 4.46
CA HIS A 69 9.36 -8.12 4.27
C HIS A 69 10.32 -7.80 5.42
N PHE A 70 10.22 -6.61 6.03
CA PHE A 70 11.03 -6.26 7.20
C PHE A 70 10.65 -7.13 8.41
N ILE A 71 9.36 -7.37 8.61
CA ILE A 71 8.85 -8.22 9.69
C ILE A 71 9.35 -9.65 9.51
N THR A 72 9.17 -10.23 8.33
CA THR A 72 9.63 -11.61 8.09
C THR A 72 11.15 -11.73 8.14
N GLY A 73 11.90 -10.75 7.62
CA GLY A 73 13.37 -10.78 7.63
C GLY A 73 14.01 -10.53 9.00
N ILE A 74 13.51 -9.55 9.75
CA ILE A 74 14.11 -9.10 11.02
C ILE A 74 13.46 -9.81 12.20
N ALA A 75 12.12 -9.72 12.32
CA ALA A 75 11.37 -10.30 13.43
C ALA A 75 11.23 -11.83 13.32
N LYS A 76 11.46 -12.40 12.13
CA LYS A 76 11.29 -13.84 11.84
C LYS A 76 9.89 -14.34 12.20
N ARG A 77 8.87 -13.53 11.91
CA ARG A 77 7.45 -13.90 12.07
C ARG A 77 6.74 -13.86 10.72
N SER A 78 5.73 -14.73 10.59
CA SER A 78 4.87 -14.71 9.41
C SER A 78 3.95 -13.50 9.46
N VAL A 79 3.51 -13.03 8.30
CA VAL A 79 2.61 -11.88 8.17
C VAL A 79 1.32 -12.25 7.45
N VAL A 80 0.27 -11.49 7.73
CA VAL A 80 -1.05 -11.65 7.08
C VAL A 80 -0.98 -11.37 5.58
N PHE A 81 -0.15 -10.43 5.14
CA PHE A 81 0.03 -10.09 3.73
C PHE A 81 1.30 -9.25 3.54
N ASP A 82 1.98 -9.40 2.40
CA ASP A 82 3.20 -8.68 2.02
C ASP A 82 3.31 -8.47 0.50
N GLY A 83 4.40 -7.83 0.06
CA GLY A 83 4.64 -7.55 -1.36
C GLY A 83 4.85 -8.79 -2.24
N ALA A 84 5.23 -9.94 -1.67
CA ALA A 84 5.41 -11.20 -2.42
C ALA A 84 4.11 -12.02 -2.54
N THR A 85 3.06 -11.62 -1.84
CA THR A 85 1.78 -12.33 -1.80
C THR A 85 0.67 -11.58 -2.56
N GLN A 86 1.04 -10.71 -3.51
CA GLN A 86 0.08 -10.01 -4.38
C GLN A 86 -0.83 -11.00 -5.13
N GLY A 87 -2.15 -10.90 -4.91
CA GLY A 87 -3.14 -11.84 -5.46
C GLY A 87 -3.33 -13.12 -4.65
N ALA A 88 -2.65 -13.29 -3.51
CA ALA A 88 -2.86 -14.44 -2.64
C ALA A 88 -4.24 -14.41 -1.99
N THR A 89 -4.88 -15.57 -1.98
CA THR A 89 -6.17 -15.80 -1.36
C THR A 89 -6.04 -16.71 -0.14
N ILE A 90 -7.06 -16.69 0.71
CA ILE A 90 -7.26 -17.64 1.79
C ILE A 90 -8.62 -18.30 1.60
N THR A 91 -8.69 -19.61 1.74
CA THR A 91 -9.96 -20.34 1.77
C THR A 91 -10.28 -20.67 3.21
N ILE A 92 -11.44 -20.21 3.66
CA ILE A 92 -11.97 -20.47 5.00
C ILE A 92 -13.29 -21.22 4.88
N GLU A 93 -13.57 -22.05 5.87
CA GLU A 93 -14.90 -22.59 6.05
C GLU A 93 -15.67 -21.66 7.00
N ALA A 94 -16.77 -21.08 6.53
CA ALA A 94 -17.70 -20.36 7.39
C ALA A 94 -19.14 -20.70 6.99
N ASP A 95 -19.99 -20.88 8.00
CA ASP A 95 -21.38 -21.33 7.85
C ASP A 95 -21.54 -22.62 7.01
N GLY A 96 -20.59 -23.56 7.16
CA GLY A 96 -20.58 -24.84 6.43
C GLY A 96 -20.29 -24.71 4.93
N LYS A 97 -19.77 -23.56 4.48
CA LYS A 97 -19.36 -23.32 3.09
C LYS A 97 -17.91 -22.88 3.01
N ASN A 98 -17.22 -23.38 1.99
CA ASN A 98 -15.89 -22.91 1.62
C ASN A 98 -16.01 -21.56 0.92
N MET A 99 -15.45 -20.54 1.54
CA MET A 99 -15.36 -19.18 1.02
C MET A 99 -13.90 -18.83 0.76
N THR A 100 -13.61 -18.24 -0.40
CA THR A 100 -12.27 -17.78 -0.74
C THR A 100 -12.24 -16.26 -0.67
N ARG A 101 -11.31 -15.71 0.11
CA ARG A 101 -11.13 -14.26 0.31
C ARG A 101 -9.74 -13.83 -0.13
N SER A 102 -9.61 -12.57 -0.52
CA SER A 102 -8.30 -11.98 -0.82
C SER A 102 -7.60 -11.54 0.47
N ARG A 103 -6.33 -11.91 0.64
CA ARG A 103 -5.55 -11.53 1.84
C ARG A 103 -5.36 -10.02 1.96
N ILE A 104 -5.24 -9.32 0.83
CA ILE A 104 -5.15 -7.85 0.81
C ILE A 104 -6.45 -7.20 1.24
N GLN A 105 -7.60 -7.81 0.91
CA GLN A 105 -8.90 -7.31 1.32
C GLN A 105 -9.10 -7.51 2.82
N ASP A 106 -8.77 -8.69 3.35
CA ASP A 106 -8.86 -8.97 4.79
C ASP A 106 -8.06 -7.94 5.63
N ILE A 107 -6.79 -7.70 5.28
CA ILE A 107 -5.94 -6.75 6.04
C ILE A 107 -6.36 -5.29 5.83
N ALA A 108 -6.88 -4.94 4.65
CA ALA A 108 -7.41 -3.61 4.40
C ALA A 108 -8.70 -3.37 5.21
N THR A 109 -9.58 -4.37 5.28
CA THR A 109 -10.79 -4.31 6.09
C THR A 109 -10.47 -4.16 7.56
N THR A 110 -9.45 -4.85 8.11
CA THR A 110 -9.07 -4.68 9.53
C THR A 110 -8.53 -3.29 9.85
N LEU A 111 -7.99 -2.57 8.86
CA LEU A 111 -7.51 -1.20 9.00
C LEU A 111 -8.59 -0.13 8.73
N PHE A 112 -9.72 -0.52 8.12
CA PHE A 112 -10.78 0.39 7.69
C PHE A 112 -12.05 0.28 8.53
N THR A 113 -12.39 -0.91 9.02
CA THR A 113 -13.63 -1.16 9.76
C THR A 113 -13.57 -0.59 11.18
N ASP A 114 -14.71 -0.10 11.67
CA ASP A 114 -14.95 0.24 13.08
C ASP A 114 -15.49 -0.96 13.89
N ASN A 115 -15.85 -2.05 13.22
CA ASN A 115 -16.34 -3.28 13.84
C ASN A 115 -15.17 -4.20 14.25
N GLU A 116 -14.78 -4.12 15.52
CA GLU A 116 -13.70 -4.94 16.09
C GLU A 116 -13.95 -6.45 15.91
N THR A 117 -15.18 -6.92 16.11
CA THR A 117 -15.53 -8.34 15.95
C THR A 117 -15.25 -8.81 14.53
N GLN A 118 -15.61 -8.02 13.53
CA GLN A 118 -15.31 -8.32 12.13
C GLN A 118 -13.79 -8.41 11.90
N ALA A 119 -13.02 -7.44 12.40
CA ALA A 119 -11.57 -7.44 12.25
C ALA A 119 -10.93 -8.68 12.90
N VAL A 120 -11.35 -9.04 14.11
CA VAL A 120 -10.84 -10.21 14.84
C VAL A 120 -11.18 -11.52 14.11
N GLU A 121 -12.41 -11.67 13.59
CA GLU A 121 -12.80 -12.85 12.80
C GLU A 121 -11.97 -12.99 11.52
N LEU A 122 -11.65 -11.88 10.84
CA LEU A 122 -10.76 -11.91 9.68
C LEU A 122 -9.36 -12.41 10.05
N LEU A 123 -8.78 -11.89 11.14
CA LEU A 123 -7.43 -12.21 11.59
C LEU A 123 -7.30 -13.64 12.14
N LYS A 124 -8.35 -14.21 12.73
CA LYS A 124 -8.36 -15.60 13.24
C LYS A 124 -8.00 -16.62 12.16
N ALA A 125 -8.39 -16.38 10.91
CA ALA A 125 -8.09 -17.25 9.78
C ALA A 125 -6.58 -17.43 9.51
N TYR A 126 -5.75 -16.49 9.96
CA TYR A 126 -4.30 -16.48 9.72
C TYR A 126 -3.48 -17.10 10.85
N ARG A 127 -4.13 -17.56 11.94
CA ARG A 127 -3.43 -18.19 13.05
C ARG A 127 -2.83 -19.53 12.61
N LYS A 128 -1.60 -19.79 13.06
CA LYS A 128 -0.96 -21.10 12.83
C LYS A 128 -1.51 -22.14 13.81
N PRO A 129 -1.58 -23.43 13.42
CA PRO A 129 -1.93 -24.51 14.35
C PRO A 129 -1.02 -24.48 15.58
N ASN A 130 -1.60 -24.68 16.76
CA ASN A 130 -0.89 -24.69 18.05
C ASN A 130 -0.17 -23.39 18.43
N CYS A 131 -0.61 -22.25 17.88
CA CYS A 131 -0.04 -20.93 18.21
C CYS A 131 -1.13 -19.96 18.67
N ASN A 132 -1.04 -19.51 19.92
CA ASN A 132 -2.02 -18.58 20.50
C ASN A 132 -1.63 -17.10 20.33
N GLU A 133 -0.42 -16.83 19.83
CA GLU A 133 0.11 -15.47 19.74
C GLU A 133 -0.10 -14.84 18.36
N PHE A 134 -0.68 -13.65 18.38
CA PHE A 134 -0.95 -12.85 17.20
C PHE A 134 -0.76 -11.37 17.56
N TYR A 135 -0.01 -10.64 16.74
CA TYR A 135 0.34 -9.25 17.00
C TYR A 135 -0.20 -8.36 15.89
N TYR A 136 -0.58 -7.12 16.23
CA TYR A 136 -1.03 -6.13 15.28
C TYR A 136 -0.15 -4.89 15.39
N ILE A 137 0.45 -4.46 14.28
CA ILE A 137 1.24 -3.23 14.23
C ILE A 137 0.44 -2.17 13.47
N ALA A 138 0.00 -1.15 14.19
CA ALA A 138 -0.53 0.08 13.63
C ALA A 138 0.51 1.18 13.82
N SER A 139 1.10 1.66 12.74
CA SER A 139 2.14 2.68 12.78
C SER A 139 1.71 3.93 12.02
N SER A 140 2.07 5.10 12.58
CA SER A 140 1.62 6.40 12.06
C SER A 140 2.14 6.71 10.65
N ASP A 141 3.30 6.19 10.28
CA ASP A 141 3.89 6.29 8.94
C ASP A 141 3.08 5.56 7.86
N LEU A 142 2.18 4.64 8.25
CA LEU A 142 1.28 3.96 7.33
C LEU A 142 -0.03 4.72 7.07
N LEU A 143 -0.40 5.70 7.90
CA LEU A 143 -1.68 6.43 7.80
C LEU A 143 -1.83 7.20 6.48
N GLY A 144 -0.72 7.68 5.90
CA GLY A 144 -0.70 8.34 4.59
C GLY A 144 -1.08 7.43 3.41
N LYS A 145 -1.32 6.14 3.68
CA LYS A 145 -1.78 5.13 2.71
C LYS A 145 -3.21 4.65 2.99
N SER A 146 -3.92 5.29 3.92
CA SER A 146 -5.29 4.91 4.31
C SER A 146 -6.29 4.90 3.15
N GLN A 147 -6.09 5.72 2.12
CA GLN A 147 -6.87 5.67 0.88
C GLN A 147 -6.88 4.28 0.24
N TRP A 148 -5.78 3.53 0.35
CA TRP A 148 -5.69 2.17 -0.17
C TRP A 148 -6.42 1.16 0.70
N TRP A 149 -6.52 1.41 2.01
CA TRP A 149 -7.29 0.55 2.92
C TRP A 149 -8.77 0.62 2.56
N THR A 150 -9.30 1.84 2.41
CA THR A 150 -10.67 2.05 1.92
C THR A 150 -10.86 1.41 0.54
N TYR A 151 -9.90 1.60 -0.37
CA TYR A 151 -9.98 1.01 -1.72
C TYR A 151 -10.11 -0.51 -1.66
N PHE A 152 -9.16 -1.21 -1.04
CA PHE A 152 -9.14 -2.67 -1.03
C PHE A 152 -10.23 -3.28 -0.15
N ALA A 153 -10.62 -2.62 0.95
CA ALA A 153 -11.70 -3.10 1.81
C ALA A 153 -13.06 -3.07 1.11
N THR A 154 -13.30 -2.06 0.28
CA THR A 154 -14.57 -1.85 -0.45
C THR A 154 -14.55 -2.36 -1.88
N TRP A 155 -13.40 -2.85 -2.37
CA TRP A 155 -13.27 -3.33 -3.73
C TRP A 155 -14.05 -4.63 -3.94
N ASP A 156 -15.04 -4.59 -4.82
CA ASP A 156 -15.70 -5.76 -5.39
C ASP A 156 -15.86 -5.59 -6.91
N PRO A 157 -15.27 -6.48 -7.74
CA PRO A 157 -15.35 -6.41 -9.19
C PRO A 157 -16.73 -6.78 -9.76
N ALA A 158 -17.66 -7.34 -8.97
CA ALA A 158 -18.97 -7.83 -9.42
C ALA A 158 -20.18 -6.99 -8.94
N GLY A 159 -20.05 -6.19 -7.87
CA GLY A 159 -21.18 -5.56 -7.15
C GLY A 159 -21.40 -4.06 -7.35
N GLY A 160 -20.94 -3.47 -8.47
CA GLY A 160 -20.99 -2.01 -8.69
C GLY A 160 -22.37 -1.42 -9.03
N LYS A 161 -23.34 -1.47 -8.12
CA LYS A 161 -24.58 -0.69 -8.23
C LYS A 161 -24.76 0.16 -6.98
N ASP A 162 -25.07 1.44 -7.21
CA ASP A 162 -25.49 2.46 -6.23
C ASP A 162 -24.41 3.41 -5.69
N CYS A 163 -24.09 4.45 -6.49
CA CYS A 163 -23.44 5.68 -6.04
C CYS A 163 -24.36 6.89 -6.29
N PRO A 164 -24.81 7.62 -5.25
CA PRO A 164 -25.77 8.72 -5.40
C PRO A 164 -25.23 9.98 -6.12
N PHE A 165 -23.93 10.03 -6.45
CA PHE A 165 -23.29 11.22 -7.06
C PHE A 165 -22.44 10.94 -8.32
N ILE A 166 -22.32 9.69 -8.77
CA ILE A 166 -21.54 9.31 -9.97
C ILE A 166 -22.28 8.18 -10.70
N SER A 167 -22.71 8.43 -11.94
CA SER A 167 -23.26 7.40 -12.84
C SER A 167 -22.12 6.64 -13.53
N SER A 168 -21.64 5.56 -12.94
CA SER A 168 -20.69 4.64 -13.59
C SER A 168 -21.14 3.19 -13.39
N ASP A 169 -21.27 2.46 -14.50
CA ASP A 169 -21.62 1.03 -14.53
C ASP A 169 -20.45 0.11 -14.07
N LYS A 170 -19.34 0.71 -13.65
CA LYS A 170 -18.14 0.01 -13.16
C LYS A 170 -17.86 0.46 -11.73
N GLY A 171 -18.12 -0.47 -10.80
CA GLY A 171 -17.62 -0.58 -9.41
C GLY A 171 -17.39 0.72 -8.61
N TYR A 172 -18.15 0.89 -7.52
CA TYR A 172 -18.04 1.86 -6.41
C TYR A 172 -17.63 3.31 -6.69
N CYS A 173 -17.81 4.17 -5.69
CA CYS A 173 -17.67 5.62 -5.78
C CYS A 173 -16.18 6.02 -5.77
N TYR A 174 -15.45 5.65 -6.82
CA TYR A 174 -14.06 6.08 -6.99
C TYR A 174 -13.99 7.42 -7.70
N VAL A 175 -13.06 8.27 -7.25
CA VAL A 175 -12.62 9.43 -8.03
C VAL A 175 -11.75 8.90 -9.16
N TYR A 176 -12.33 8.76 -10.36
CA TYR A 176 -11.56 8.32 -11.52
C TYR A 176 -10.58 9.41 -11.94
N SER A 177 -9.30 9.06 -12.03
CA SER A 177 -8.30 9.82 -12.80
C SER A 177 -8.18 9.16 -14.16
N THR A 178 -8.22 9.94 -15.26
CA THR A 178 -7.96 9.42 -16.60
C THR A 178 -6.49 9.02 -16.72
N LEU A 179 -6.23 7.72 -16.73
CA LEU A 179 -4.87 7.20 -16.94
C LEU A 179 -4.55 7.28 -18.44
N SER A 180 -3.55 8.08 -18.79
CA SER A 180 -3.00 8.07 -20.15
C SER A 180 -2.12 6.85 -20.33
N LEU A 181 -2.62 5.85 -21.06
CA LEU A 181 -1.86 4.66 -21.39
C LEU A 181 -0.98 4.96 -22.62
N SER A 182 0.34 4.92 -22.46
CA SER A 182 1.27 4.90 -23.60
C SER A 182 1.76 3.47 -23.81
N ARG A 183 1.67 2.98 -25.04
CA ARG A 183 2.21 1.67 -25.43
C ARG A 183 3.67 1.86 -25.79
N ALA A 184 4.57 1.26 -25.02
CA ALA A 184 5.93 1.06 -25.48
C ALA A 184 5.91 -0.04 -26.55
N THR A 185 6.16 0.32 -27.80
CA THR A 185 6.49 -0.61 -28.89
C THR A 185 7.95 -0.44 -29.24
#